data_AF-A0A178DKS7-F1
#
_entry.id   AF-A0A178DKS7-F1
#
_cell.length_a   1.000
_cell.length_b   1.000
_cell.length_c   1.000
_cell.angle_alpha   90.00
_cell.angle_beta   90.00
_cell.angle_gamma   90.00
#
_symmetry.space_group_name_H-M   'P 1'
#
loop_
_entity.id
_entity.type
_entity.pdbx_description
1 polymer ?
#
loop_
_entity_poly.entity_id
_entity_poly.type
_entity_poly.pdbx_seq_one_letter_code
_entity_poly.pdbx_strand_id
1 'polypeptide(L)'
;MKVQVLSVAALASLANALATGLNKRDSPLTVSLEVTGNTDVKAAITNTGSDSLKLFKTGTFLDDSHVEKVEVFQAGEKVAFDGIRLRVSTSNLDESAFQILAAGESIEASFDIAVAHDLGAGGDFDVLTEGAFAYAELDSTEIAGAVTFTSNTVSAAVNGEQAAKVRRDYQDLAKRTVVQSDCTGTRLTATRNALTNCANLARTAASAAVSNSAKLNEYFKSTTSATATTVQTVFNRVATQCGSSTSGNSRYYCTDILGACSSGVLAYTYPSTSQMVNCPLFFTGLTALSRTCHAQDQATTVLHEMTHLTQVKGTSDYGGYGYNFVRSLSSAQNLNHADTYTLFAQALYAGC
;
A
#
# COMPACT_ATOMS: atom_id res chain seq x y z
N MET A 1 1.89 -74.97 11.08
CA MET A 1 1.58 -74.14 12.27
C MET A 1 2.41 -72.86 12.17
N LYS A 2 1.73 -71.70 12.05
CA LYS A 2 2.21 -70.32 12.26
C LYS A 2 3.26 -69.76 11.29
N VAL A 3 3.27 -68.48 10.90
CA VAL A 3 2.34 -67.33 10.96
C VAL A 3 2.96 -66.34 9.94
N GLN A 4 2.16 -65.80 9.02
CA GLN A 4 2.55 -64.64 8.20
C GLN A 4 2.64 -63.41 9.10
N VAL A 5 3.75 -62.69 9.04
CA VAL A 5 3.87 -61.34 9.63
C VAL A 5 3.78 -60.35 8.48
N LEU A 6 2.60 -59.78 8.26
CA LEU A 6 2.44 -58.54 7.50
C LEU A 6 2.90 -57.38 8.40
N SER A 7 3.98 -56.71 7.99
CA SER A 7 4.38 -55.42 8.55
C SER A 7 3.47 -54.34 7.96
N VAL A 8 2.54 -53.82 8.77
CA VAL A 8 1.78 -52.61 8.44
C VAL A 8 2.63 -51.41 8.88
N ALA A 9 3.22 -50.72 7.91
CA ALA A 9 3.86 -49.42 8.15
C ALA A 9 2.75 -48.36 8.26
N ALA A 10 2.48 -47.89 9.49
CA ALA A 10 1.62 -46.75 9.73
C ALA A 10 2.40 -45.46 9.41
N LEU A 11 2.07 -44.82 8.27
CA LEU A 11 2.46 -43.44 7.99
C LEU A 11 1.65 -42.52 8.91
N ALA A 12 2.30 -41.97 9.94
CA ALA A 12 1.74 -40.88 10.73
C ALA A 12 1.79 -39.59 9.89
N SER A 13 0.63 -39.16 9.40
CA SER A 13 0.46 -37.82 8.85
C SER A 13 0.49 -36.80 9.98
N LEU A 14 1.61 -36.08 10.11
CA LEU A 14 1.69 -34.86 10.90
C LEU A 14 0.90 -33.77 10.18
N ALA A 15 -0.38 -33.62 10.55
CA ALA A 15 -1.14 -32.42 10.25
C ALA A 15 -0.57 -31.28 11.10
N ASN A 16 0.13 -30.33 10.45
CA ASN A 16 0.60 -29.12 11.11
C ASN A 16 -0.57 -28.15 11.28
N ALA A 17 -1.38 -28.39 12.31
CA ALA A 17 -2.44 -27.47 12.73
C ALA A 17 -1.94 -26.62 13.91
N LEU A 18 -1.20 -25.54 13.66
CA LEU A 18 -0.93 -24.50 14.66
C LEU A 18 -0.72 -23.12 14.01
N ALA A 19 -1.83 -22.43 13.79
CA ALA A 19 -1.94 -21.00 14.09
C ALA A 19 -3.36 -20.79 14.65
N THR A 20 -3.57 -21.24 15.88
CA THR A 20 -4.78 -20.98 16.64
C THR A 20 -4.95 -19.48 16.80
N GLY A 21 -6.03 -18.97 16.21
CA GLY A 21 -6.53 -17.63 16.43
C GLY A 21 -6.70 -17.37 17.92
N LEU A 22 -5.93 -16.41 18.42
CA LEU A 22 -6.15 -15.79 19.71
C LEU A 22 -6.57 -14.35 19.42
N ASN A 23 -7.87 -14.10 19.58
CA ASN A 23 -8.56 -12.82 19.48
C ASN A 23 -8.62 -12.18 18.09
N LYS A 24 -8.98 -12.95 17.04
CA LYS A 24 -9.60 -12.31 15.88
C LYS A 24 -10.98 -11.82 16.36
N ARG A 25 -11.11 -10.53 16.68
CA ARG A 25 -12.45 -9.93 16.78
C ARG A 25 -13.16 -10.29 15.48
N ASP A 26 -14.37 -10.83 15.56
CA ASP A 26 -15.19 -11.05 14.37
C ASP A 26 -15.30 -9.71 13.66
N SER A 27 -14.68 -9.61 12.48
CA SER A 27 -14.83 -8.42 11.66
C SER A 27 -16.22 -8.44 11.04
N PRO A 28 -16.96 -7.32 11.04
CA PRO A 28 -18.23 -7.21 10.34
C PRO A 28 -18.04 -7.18 8.81
N LEU A 29 -16.82 -7.29 8.29
CA LEU A 29 -16.54 -7.28 6.86
C LEU A 29 -15.83 -8.58 6.44
N THR A 30 -16.41 -9.26 5.46
CA THR A 30 -15.82 -10.45 4.83
C THR A 30 -15.54 -10.19 3.36
N VAL A 31 -14.49 -10.81 2.84
CA VAL A 31 -14.13 -10.77 1.42
C VAL A 31 -14.09 -12.20 0.91
N SER A 32 -14.79 -12.49 -0.19
CA SER A 32 -14.67 -13.76 -0.90
C SER A 32 -14.01 -13.54 -2.25
N LEU A 33 -12.98 -14.30 -2.57
CA LEU A 33 -12.32 -14.27 -3.88
C LEU A 33 -12.81 -15.41 -4.77
N GLU A 34 -12.85 -15.15 -6.07
CA GLU A 34 -13.14 -16.10 -7.14
C GLU A 34 -12.24 -15.80 -8.34
N VAL A 35 -11.62 -16.81 -8.94
CA VAL A 35 -10.86 -16.66 -10.19
C VAL A 35 -11.84 -16.80 -11.35
N THR A 36 -11.99 -15.75 -12.16
CA THR A 36 -12.99 -15.65 -13.23
C THR A 36 -12.40 -15.73 -14.64
N GLY A 37 -11.07 -15.75 -14.76
CA GLY A 37 -10.34 -15.78 -16.03
C GLY A 37 -8.95 -16.38 -15.86
N ASN A 38 -8.04 -16.05 -16.77
CA ASN A 38 -6.64 -16.50 -16.66
C ASN A 38 -5.99 -15.91 -15.41
N THR A 39 -6.12 -14.59 -15.26
CA THR A 39 -5.60 -13.81 -14.12
C THR A 39 -6.63 -12.80 -13.60
N ASP A 40 -7.86 -12.86 -14.10
CA ASP A 40 -8.98 -12.09 -13.57
C ASP A 40 -9.47 -12.70 -12.26
N VAL A 41 -9.56 -11.86 -11.22
CA VAL A 41 -10.10 -12.20 -9.91
C VAL A 41 -11.27 -11.28 -9.63
N LYS A 42 -12.34 -11.87 -9.08
CA LYS A 42 -13.49 -11.16 -8.54
C LYS A 42 -13.48 -11.26 -7.02
N ALA A 43 -13.65 -10.14 -6.34
CA ALA A 43 -13.83 -10.04 -4.91
C ALA A 43 -15.28 -9.65 -4.59
N ALA A 44 -15.94 -10.40 -3.72
CA ALA A 44 -17.22 -10.05 -3.13
C ALA A 44 -17.01 -9.59 -1.68
N ILE A 45 -17.24 -8.30 -1.42
CA ILE A 45 -17.08 -7.66 -0.12
C ILE A 45 -18.44 -7.57 0.54
N THR A 46 -18.62 -8.23 1.68
CA THR A 46 -19.92 -8.37 2.36
C THR A 46 -19.87 -7.81 3.77
N ASN A 47 -20.85 -6.98 4.12
CA ASN A 47 -21.07 -6.55 5.49
C ASN A 47 -21.89 -7.61 6.24
N THR A 48 -21.24 -8.40 7.08
CA THR A 48 -21.86 -9.42 7.94
C THR A 48 -22.25 -8.88 9.31
N GLY A 49 -21.98 -7.60 9.58
CA GLY A 49 -22.41 -6.90 10.79
C GLY A 49 -23.88 -6.51 10.79
N SER A 50 -24.31 -5.86 11.89
CA SER A 50 -25.68 -5.38 12.08
C SER A 50 -25.91 -3.94 11.65
N ASP A 51 -24.84 -3.16 11.49
CA ASP A 51 -24.89 -1.73 11.16
C ASP A 51 -24.33 -1.48 9.76
N SER A 52 -24.73 -0.37 9.14
CA SER A 52 -24.19 0.03 7.83
C SER A 52 -22.75 0.53 7.96
N LEU A 53 -21.91 0.24 6.97
CA LEU A 53 -20.52 0.70 6.91
C LEU A 53 -20.35 1.72 5.78
N LYS A 54 -19.72 2.87 6.04
CA LYS A 54 -19.34 3.84 5.01
C LYS A 54 -17.85 3.73 4.72
N LEU A 55 -17.52 2.87 3.76
CA LEU A 55 -16.16 2.46 3.42
C LEU A 55 -15.50 3.48 2.49
N PHE A 56 -14.26 3.86 2.79
CA PHE A 56 -13.45 4.68 1.91
C PHE A 56 -12.96 3.86 0.70
N LYS A 57 -13.10 4.38 -0.52
CA LYS A 57 -12.87 3.60 -1.75
C LYS A 57 -11.47 3.69 -2.32
N THR A 58 -10.85 4.87 -2.29
CA THR A 58 -9.60 5.13 -3.04
C THR A 58 -8.45 4.29 -2.50
N GLY A 59 -7.74 3.59 -3.38
CA GLY A 59 -6.66 2.66 -3.05
C GLY A 59 -7.13 1.32 -2.48
N THR A 60 -8.36 0.89 -2.78
CA THR A 60 -8.95 -0.38 -2.29
C THR A 60 -9.50 -1.22 -3.45
N PHE A 61 -10.22 -2.31 -3.14
CA PHE A 61 -10.97 -3.07 -4.16
C PHE A 61 -11.97 -2.22 -4.94
N LEU A 62 -12.49 -1.15 -4.30
CA LEU A 62 -13.61 -0.36 -4.78
C LEU A 62 -13.21 0.80 -5.72
N ASP A 63 -11.97 0.82 -6.19
CA ASP A 63 -11.53 1.71 -7.26
C ASP A 63 -10.79 0.96 -8.38
N ASP A 64 -10.51 1.65 -9.47
CA ASP A 64 -9.88 1.09 -10.67
C ASP A 64 -8.34 1.11 -10.62
N SER A 65 -7.75 1.47 -9.47
CA SER A 65 -6.30 1.58 -9.36
C SER A 65 -5.63 0.20 -9.30
N HIS A 66 -4.43 0.10 -9.90
CA HIS A 66 -3.64 -1.14 -9.94
C HIS A 66 -2.75 -1.30 -8.69
N VAL A 67 -3.35 -1.10 -7.52
CA VAL A 67 -2.73 -1.29 -6.19
C VAL A 67 -2.74 -2.76 -5.77
N GLU A 68 -2.09 -3.08 -4.65
CA GLU A 68 -2.05 -4.45 -4.10
C GLU A 68 -3.41 -4.78 -3.46
N LYS A 69 -4.33 -5.29 -4.27
CA LYS A 69 -5.66 -5.77 -3.82
C LYS A 69 -5.57 -7.17 -3.19
N VAL A 70 -4.62 -7.98 -3.65
CA VAL A 70 -4.41 -9.35 -3.18
C VAL A 70 -2.92 -9.65 -3.05
N GLU A 71 -2.63 -10.69 -2.28
CA GLU A 71 -1.33 -11.35 -2.22
C GLU A 71 -1.37 -12.61 -3.09
N VAL A 72 -0.29 -12.82 -3.86
CA VAL A 72 -0.17 -13.96 -4.78
C VAL A 72 1.03 -14.79 -4.35
N PHE A 73 0.89 -16.12 -4.36
CA PHE A 73 1.92 -17.06 -3.96
C PHE A 73 2.09 -18.13 -5.04
N GLN A 74 3.33 -18.57 -5.26
CA GLN A 74 3.65 -19.71 -6.09
C GLN A 74 4.49 -20.69 -5.29
N ALA A 75 4.02 -21.93 -5.16
CA ALA A 75 4.69 -22.96 -4.36
C ALA A 75 5.03 -22.51 -2.92
N GLY A 76 4.15 -21.71 -2.31
CA GLY A 76 4.31 -21.17 -0.95
C GLY A 76 5.16 -19.90 -0.84
N GLU A 77 5.81 -19.46 -1.92
CA GLU A 77 6.60 -18.22 -1.94
C GLU A 77 5.76 -17.05 -2.45
N LYS A 78 5.81 -15.90 -1.75
CA LYS A 78 5.06 -14.71 -2.15
C LYS A 78 5.64 -14.15 -3.45
N VAL A 79 4.82 -14.04 -4.49
CA VAL A 79 5.14 -13.31 -5.71
C VAL A 79 5.14 -11.82 -5.38
N ALA A 80 6.24 -11.14 -5.70
CA ALA A 80 6.38 -9.72 -5.41
C ALA A 80 5.25 -8.90 -6.07
N PHE A 81 4.77 -7.90 -5.34
CA PHE A 81 3.91 -6.88 -5.89
C PHE A 81 4.76 -5.84 -6.61
N ASP A 82 4.48 -5.65 -7.90
CA ASP A 82 5.17 -4.76 -8.81
C ASP A 82 4.29 -3.61 -9.31
N GLY A 83 3.01 -3.56 -8.92
CA GLY A 83 2.03 -2.55 -9.28
C GLY A 83 2.28 -1.16 -8.66
N ILE A 84 1.29 -0.27 -8.71
CA ILE A 84 1.44 1.09 -8.19
C ILE A 84 1.13 1.17 -6.68
N ARG A 85 1.79 2.10 -6.00
CA ARG A 85 1.52 2.53 -4.63
C ARG A 85 0.99 3.95 -4.67
N LEU A 86 0.02 4.30 -3.82
CA LEU A 86 -0.66 5.59 -3.88
C LEU A 86 -0.45 6.37 -2.60
N ARG A 87 -0.24 7.67 -2.70
CA ARG A 87 -0.57 8.60 -1.62
C ARG A 87 -1.99 9.11 -1.82
N VAL A 88 -2.88 8.79 -0.90
CA VAL A 88 -4.29 9.21 -0.95
C VAL A 88 -4.58 10.33 0.05
N SER A 89 -5.43 11.28 -0.33
CA SER A 89 -5.93 12.34 0.56
C SER A 89 -6.77 11.73 1.67
N THR A 90 -6.54 12.17 2.90
CA THR A 90 -7.33 11.79 4.08
C THR A 90 -8.08 13.00 4.65
N SER A 91 -8.16 14.09 3.89
CA SER A 91 -8.79 15.35 4.29
C SER A 91 -9.57 15.95 3.14
N ASN A 92 -10.56 16.79 3.47
CA ASN A 92 -11.46 17.41 2.49
C ASN A 92 -12.10 16.38 1.54
N LEU A 93 -12.45 15.21 2.08
CA LEU A 93 -13.12 14.15 1.34
C LEU A 93 -14.58 14.54 1.14
N ASP A 94 -15.09 14.27 -0.06
CA ASP A 94 -16.50 14.39 -0.36
C ASP A 94 -17.19 13.01 -0.27
N GLU A 95 -18.52 13.02 -0.34
CA GLU A 95 -19.34 11.80 -0.27
C GLU A 95 -18.99 10.78 -1.37
N SER A 96 -18.49 11.23 -2.52
CA SER A 96 -18.12 10.33 -3.62
C SER A 96 -16.86 9.53 -3.33
N ALA A 97 -16.09 9.87 -2.29
CA ALA A 97 -14.95 9.10 -1.83
C ALA A 97 -15.35 7.81 -1.08
N PHE A 98 -16.63 7.67 -0.73
CA PHE A 98 -17.13 6.57 0.09
C PHE A 98 -18.12 5.66 -0.66
N GLN A 99 -18.25 4.43 -0.17
CA GLN A 99 -19.28 3.46 -0.49
C GLN A 99 -20.01 3.09 0.79
N ILE A 100 -21.31 3.32 0.84
CA ILE A 100 -22.14 2.78 1.94
C ILE A 100 -22.49 1.33 1.60
N LEU A 101 -22.28 0.44 2.56
CA LEU A 101 -22.60 -0.98 2.50
C LEU A 101 -23.52 -1.31 3.68
N ALA A 102 -24.80 -1.51 3.41
CA ALA A 102 -25.80 -1.82 4.43
C ALA A 102 -25.54 -3.18 5.08
N ALA A 103 -26.12 -3.43 6.25
CA ALA A 103 -26.04 -4.72 6.92
C ALA A 103 -26.58 -5.84 6.02
N GLY A 104 -25.79 -6.88 5.79
CA GLY A 104 -26.09 -7.99 4.89
C GLY A 104 -25.88 -7.70 3.40
N GLU A 105 -25.48 -6.48 3.01
CA GLU A 105 -25.21 -6.14 1.61
C GLU A 105 -23.83 -6.63 1.17
N SER A 106 -23.73 -6.97 -0.13
CA SER A 106 -22.49 -7.35 -0.79
C SER A 106 -22.24 -6.46 -2.01
N ILE A 107 -20.99 -6.07 -2.22
CA ILE A 107 -20.51 -5.40 -3.44
C ILE A 107 -19.42 -6.24 -4.09
N GLU A 108 -19.40 -6.28 -5.42
CA GLU A 108 -18.39 -7.01 -6.19
C GLU A 108 -17.37 -6.05 -6.83
N ALA A 109 -16.12 -6.48 -6.92
CA ALA A 109 -15.05 -5.79 -7.64
C ALA A 109 -14.23 -6.81 -8.43
N SER A 110 -13.87 -6.49 -9.67
CA SER A 110 -13.05 -7.34 -10.53
C SER A 110 -11.74 -6.64 -10.89
N PHE A 111 -10.65 -7.40 -10.96
CA PHE A 111 -9.33 -6.90 -11.30
C PHE A 111 -8.44 -8.01 -11.85
N ASP A 112 -7.45 -7.64 -12.67
CA ASP A 112 -6.47 -8.56 -13.22
C ASP A 112 -5.17 -8.51 -12.41
N ILE A 113 -4.83 -9.63 -11.76
CA ILE A 113 -3.65 -9.71 -10.89
C ILE A 113 -2.32 -9.72 -11.67
N ALA A 114 -2.34 -10.02 -12.98
CA ALA A 114 -1.13 -9.98 -13.81
C ALA A 114 -0.63 -8.56 -14.09
N VAL A 115 -1.48 -7.54 -13.88
CA VAL A 115 -1.03 -6.14 -14.00
C VAL A 115 -0.01 -5.80 -12.92
N ALA A 116 -0.18 -6.38 -11.72
CA ALA A 116 0.58 -6.03 -10.54
C ALA A 116 1.54 -7.13 -10.04
N HIS A 117 1.45 -8.36 -10.55
CA HIS A 117 2.33 -9.47 -10.20
C HIS A 117 2.93 -10.12 -11.45
N ASP A 118 4.19 -10.53 -11.37
CA ASP A 118 4.82 -11.28 -12.47
C ASP A 118 4.40 -12.74 -12.46
N LEU A 119 3.38 -13.07 -13.23
CA LEU A 119 2.84 -14.43 -13.36
C LEU A 119 3.33 -15.12 -14.65
N GLY A 120 4.38 -14.60 -15.27
CA GLY A 120 4.90 -15.08 -16.55
C GLY A 120 5.41 -16.53 -16.54
N ALA A 121 5.75 -17.06 -15.37
CA ALA A 121 6.14 -18.45 -15.19
C ALA A 121 4.99 -19.44 -15.48
N GLY A 122 3.73 -19.00 -15.33
CA GLY A 122 2.55 -19.86 -15.45
C GLY A 122 2.47 -20.94 -14.37
N GLY A 123 1.46 -21.80 -14.48
CA GLY A 123 1.17 -22.85 -13.50
C GLY A 123 0.22 -22.40 -12.40
N ASP A 124 0.23 -23.11 -11.28
CA ASP A 124 -0.70 -22.86 -10.17
C ASP A 124 -0.19 -21.76 -9.24
N PHE A 125 -1.05 -20.79 -8.96
CA PHE A 125 -0.83 -19.71 -8.00
C PHE A 125 -1.95 -19.69 -6.97
N ASP A 126 -1.59 -19.48 -5.70
CA ASP A 126 -2.54 -19.22 -4.63
C ASP A 126 -2.75 -17.72 -4.48
N VAL A 127 -4.01 -17.29 -4.34
CA VAL A 127 -4.40 -15.89 -4.18
C VAL A 127 -5.24 -15.75 -2.92
N LEU A 128 -4.84 -14.84 -2.05
CA LEU A 128 -5.58 -14.47 -0.85
C LEU A 128 -5.34 -13.01 -0.50
N THR A 129 -6.07 -12.48 0.47
CA THR A 129 -5.87 -11.12 0.94
C THR A 129 -6.30 -10.97 2.39
N GLU A 130 -5.54 -10.19 3.15
CA GLU A 130 -5.94 -9.65 4.44
C GLU A 130 -5.63 -8.16 4.45
N GLY A 131 -6.49 -7.39 5.11
CA GLY A 131 -6.34 -5.94 5.09
C GLY A 131 -7.40 -5.24 5.91
N ALA A 132 -7.59 -3.96 5.63
CA ALA A 132 -8.67 -3.18 6.21
C ALA A 132 -9.15 -2.09 5.25
N PHE A 133 -10.38 -1.66 5.43
CA PHE A 133 -10.92 -0.44 4.83
C PHE A 133 -10.92 0.66 5.88
N ALA A 134 -10.48 1.86 5.52
CA ALA A 134 -10.85 3.05 6.29
C ALA A 134 -12.38 3.28 6.20
N TYR A 135 -12.98 3.81 7.25
CA TYR A 135 -14.41 4.17 7.25
C TYR A 135 -14.65 5.55 7.86
N ALA A 136 -15.78 6.14 7.50
CA ALA A 136 -16.35 7.33 8.13
C ALA A 136 -17.66 6.98 8.84
N GLU A 137 -18.08 7.81 9.78
CA GLU A 137 -19.46 7.77 10.29
C GLU A 137 -20.44 8.11 9.17
N LEU A 138 -21.68 7.59 9.21
CA LEU A 138 -22.63 7.71 8.10
C LEU A 138 -22.93 9.18 7.72
N ASP A 139 -22.95 10.08 8.71
CA ASP A 139 -23.23 11.50 8.61
C ASP A 139 -21.97 12.38 8.47
N SER A 140 -20.81 11.77 8.25
CA SER A 140 -19.51 12.45 8.12
C SER A 140 -18.73 12.00 6.89
N THR A 141 -17.79 12.82 6.43
CA THR A 141 -16.76 12.44 5.45
C THR A 141 -15.37 12.39 6.05
N GLU A 142 -15.25 12.53 7.39
CA GLU A 142 -14.00 12.35 8.10
C GLU A 142 -13.74 10.86 8.37
N ILE A 143 -12.52 10.41 8.10
CA ILE A 143 -12.11 9.04 8.40
C ILE A 143 -12.07 8.85 9.92
N ALA A 144 -12.98 8.04 10.44
CA ALA A 144 -13.15 7.75 11.86
C ALA A 144 -12.27 6.60 12.32
N GLY A 145 -12.04 5.60 11.46
CA GLY A 145 -11.28 4.41 11.82
C GLY A 145 -11.04 3.47 10.65
N ALA A 146 -10.76 2.20 10.97
CA ALA A 146 -10.58 1.14 9.99
C ALA A 146 -11.30 -0.15 10.41
N VAL A 147 -11.83 -0.89 9.45
CA VAL A 147 -12.48 -2.20 9.60
C VAL A 147 -11.66 -3.25 8.84
N THR A 148 -11.20 -4.29 9.53
CA THR A 148 -10.32 -5.32 8.94
C THR A 148 -11.12 -6.34 8.12
N PHE A 149 -10.47 -7.12 7.27
CA PHE A 149 -11.06 -8.28 6.61
C PHE A 149 -9.97 -9.32 6.31
N THR A 150 -10.41 -10.53 6.00
CA THR A 150 -9.57 -11.59 5.41
C THR A 150 -10.39 -12.33 4.38
N SER A 151 -9.75 -12.82 3.32
CA SER A 151 -10.41 -13.67 2.34
C SER A 151 -10.21 -15.16 2.55
N ASN A 152 -10.95 -15.96 1.79
CA ASN A 152 -10.53 -17.31 1.43
C ASN A 152 -9.28 -17.28 0.53
N THR A 153 -8.62 -18.43 0.41
CA THR A 153 -7.60 -18.67 -0.62
C THR A 153 -8.26 -19.29 -1.86
N VAL A 154 -7.88 -18.82 -3.05
CA VAL A 154 -8.26 -19.41 -4.33
C VAL A 154 -7.02 -19.79 -5.13
N SER A 155 -7.12 -20.88 -5.90
CA SER A 155 -6.06 -21.32 -6.80
C SER A 155 -6.37 -20.86 -8.24
N ALA A 156 -5.40 -20.23 -8.89
CA ALA A 156 -5.46 -19.82 -10.30
C ALA A 156 -4.47 -20.64 -11.13
N ALA A 157 -4.97 -21.35 -12.15
CA ALA A 157 -4.13 -22.07 -13.11
C ALA A 157 -3.78 -21.13 -14.28
N VAL A 158 -2.60 -20.50 -14.21
CA VAL A 158 -2.23 -19.38 -15.07
C VAL A 158 -1.50 -19.84 -16.33
N ASN A 159 -1.97 -19.38 -17.48
CA ASN A 159 -1.19 -19.30 -18.71
C ASN A 159 -0.20 -18.13 -18.61
N GLY A 160 1.07 -18.46 -18.42
CA GLY A 160 2.13 -17.47 -18.21
C GLY A 160 2.38 -16.54 -19.39
N GLU A 161 2.19 -17.00 -20.63
CA GLU A 161 2.39 -16.16 -21.82
C GLU A 161 1.33 -15.04 -21.89
N GLN A 162 0.07 -15.38 -21.61
CA GLN A 162 -1.03 -14.42 -21.55
C GLN A 162 -0.84 -13.43 -20.40
N ALA A 163 -0.49 -13.92 -19.21
CA ALA A 163 -0.24 -13.07 -18.05
C ALA A 163 0.95 -12.10 -18.28
N ALA A 164 2.04 -12.60 -18.87
CA ALA A 164 3.17 -11.76 -19.22
C ALA A 164 2.81 -10.68 -20.26
N LYS A 165 1.85 -10.96 -21.17
CA LYS A 165 1.35 -9.96 -22.11
C LYS A 165 0.60 -8.83 -21.40
N VAL A 166 -0.31 -9.15 -20.48
CA VAL A 166 -1.05 -8.15 -19.68
C VAL A 166 -0.07 -7.19 -18.99
N ARG A 167 0.93 -7.73 -18.29
CA ARG A 167 1.94 -6.94 -17.59
C ARG A 167 2.74 -6.03 -18.52
N ARG A 168 3.20 -6.56 -19.67
CA ARG A 168 3.94 -5.77 -20.67
C ARG A 168 3.08 -4.64 -21.23
N ASP A 169 1.84 -4.91 -21.59
CA ASP A 169 0.94 -3.91 -22.17
C ASP A 169 0.70 -2.75 -21.20
N TYR A 170 0.56 -3.04 -19.89
CA TYR A 170 0.47 -2.02 -18.84
C TYR A 170 1.78 -1.22 -18.70
N GLN A 171 2.93 -1.88 -18.64
CA GLN A 171 4.24 -1.21 -18.59
C GLN A 171 4.51 -0.33 -19.81
N ASP A 172 4.01 -0.71 -20.98
CA ASP A 172 4.15 0.05 -22.22
C ASP A 172 3.28 1.33 -22.24
N LEU A 173 2.29 1.49 -21.35
CA LEU A 173 1.60 2.77 -21.15
C LEU A 173 2.57 3.83 -20.64
N ALA A 174 3.40 3.50 -19.65
CA ALA A 174 4.40 4.43 -19.10
C ALA A 174 5.47 4.85 -20.14
N LYS A 175 5.81 3.96 -21.10
CA LYS A 175 6.80 4.26 -22.15
C LYS A 175 6.29 5.24 -23.20
N ARG A 176 4.97 5.25 -23.46
CA ARG A 176 4.34 6.12 -24.47
C ARG A 176 4.29 7.60 -24.04
N THR A 177 4.39 7.89 -22.75
CA THR A 177 4.24 9.24 -22.18
C THR A 177 5.58 9.93 -21.89
N VAL A 178 6.71 9.37 -22.33
CA VAL A 178 8.04 9.95 -22.03
C VAL A 178 8.29 11.22 -22.83
N VAL A 179 7.93 12.35 -22.23
CA VAL A 179 8.69 13.60 -22.32
C VAL A 179 8.79 14.16 -20.91
N GLN A 180 9.94 14.01 -20.25
CA GLN A 180 10.25 14.60 -18.93
C GLN A 180 10.18 16.13 -18.87
N SER A 181 9.66 16.78 -19.92
CA SER A 181 9.37 18.21 -19.98
C SER A 181 7.98 18.57 -19.46
N ASP A 182 7.29 17.67 -18.77
CA ASP A 182 5.90 17.87 -18.32
C ASP A 182 5.82 18.69 -17.02
N CYS A 183 6.83 18.59 -16.16
CA CYS A 183 7.02 19.50 -15.04
C CYS A 183 7.46 20.89 -15.52
N THR A 184 6.51 21.81 -15.73
CA THR A 184 6.78 23.21 -16.11
C THR A 184 6.12 24.20 -15.15
N GLY A 185 6.50 25.48 -15.25
CA GLY A 185 5.86 26.58 -14.53
C GLY A 185 5.76 26.37 -13.01
N THR A 186 4.58 26.59 -12.45
CA THR A 186 4.32 26.47 -11.01
C THR A 186 4.43 25.04 -10.51
N ARG A 187 4.09 24.03 -11.33
CA ARG A 187 4.24 22.61 -10.96
C ARG A 187 5.71 22.25 -10.77
N LEU A 188 6.60 22.70 -11.65
CA LEU A 188 8.04 22.50 -11.51
C LEU A 188 8.57 23.12 -10.21
N THR A 189 8.15 24.36 -9.91
CA THR A 189 8.54 25.06 -8.68
C THR A 189 8.04 24.32 -7.44
N ALA A 190 6.77 23.90 -7.42
CA ALA A 190 6.19 23.15 -6.30
C ALA A 190 6.94 21.82 -6.07
N THR A 191 7.19 21.04 -7.13
CA THR A 191 7.93 19.78 -7.03
C THR A 191 9.35 19.98 -6.50
N ARG A 192 10.09 20.99 -6.98
CA ARG A 192 11.45 21.30 -6.48
C ARG A 192 11.46 21.74 -5.02
N ASN A 193 10.49 22.55 -4.62
CA ASN A 193 10.33 22.97 -3.22
C ASN A 193 10.01 21.76 -2.33
N ALA A 194 9.10 20.88 -2.78
CA ALA A 194 8.73 19.67 -2.08
C ALA A 194 9.91 18.70 -1.91
N LEU A 195 10.74 18.50 -2.95
CA LEU A 195 11.98 17.71 -2.87
C LEU A 195 12.97 18.30 -1.85
N THR A 196 13.18 19.61 -1.88
CA THR A 196 14.06 20.29 -0.92
C THR A 196 13.58 20.11 0.52
N ASN A 197 12.28 20.30 0.76
CA ASN A 197 11.68 20.11 2.08
C ASN A 197 11.72 18.63 2.50
N CYS A 198 11.42 17.68 1.61
CA CYS A 198 11.55 16.24 1.85
C CYS A 198 12.97 15.89 2.33
N ALA A 199 14.01 16.38 1.66
CA ALA A 199 15.39 16.11 2.05
C ALA A 199 15.71 16.62 3.46
N ASN A 200 15.18 17.80 3.84
CA ASN A 200 15.37 18.37 5.17
C ASN A 200 14.61 17.62 6.26
N LEU A 201 13.35 17.26 6.00
CA LEU A 201 12.54 16.42 6.89
C LEU A 201 13.22 15.07 7.13
N ALA A 202 13.67 14.41 6.05
CA ALA A 202 14.31 13.11 6.13
C ALA A 202 15.61 13.15 6.94
N ARG A 203 16.48 14.15 6.77
CA ARG A 203 17.71 14.29 7.60
C ARG A 203 17.38 14.49 9.09
N THR A 204 16.36 15.29 9.38
CA THR A 204 15.89 15.51 10.76
C THR A 204 15.35 14.22 11.36
N ALA A 205 14.51 13.51 10.61
CA ALA A 205 13.92 12.25 11.02
C ALA A 205 14.97 11.14 11.19
N ALA A 206 15.99 11.07 10.33
CA ALA A 206 17.12 10.14 10.47
C ALA A 206 17.88 10.34 11.79
N SER A 207 18.06 11.59 12.21
CA SER A 207 18.71 11.94 13.48
C SER A 207 17.80 11.66 14.69
N ALA A 208 16.51 11.94 14.56
CA ALA A 208 15.51 11.69 15.60
C ALA A 208 15.24 10.20 15.81
N ALA A 209 15.35 9.36 14.76
CA ALA A 209 15.15 7.92 14.86
C ALA A 209 16.06 7.26 15.89
N VAL A 210 17.27 7.79 16.09
CA VAL A 210 18.24 7.28 17.09
C VAL A 210 18.25 8.07 18.40
N SER A 211 17.81 9.32 18.40
CA SER A 211 17.89 10.21 19.58
C SER A 211 16.57 10.42 20.32
N ASN A 212 15.43 10.15 19.68
CA ASN A 212 14.09 10.36 20.23
C ASN A 212 13.32 9.02 20.32
N SER A 213 13.61 8.26 21.38
CA SER A 213 12.98 6.95 21.62
C SER A 213 11.46 7.05 21.80
N ALA A 214 10.95 8.14 22.35
CA ALA A 214 9.51 8.35 22.53
C ALA A 214 8.78 8.42 21.18
N LYS A 215 9.29 9.23 20.24
CA LYS A 215 8.72 9.36 18.90
C LYS A 215 8.90 8.07 18.09
N LEU A 216 10.04 7.40 18.25
CA LEU A 216 10.27 6.10 17.60
C LEU A 216 9.25 5.06 18.09
N ASN A 217 8.99 5.01 19.40
CA ASN A 217 8.00 4.10 19.97
C ASN A 217 6.58 4.42 19.49
N GLU A 218 6.21 5.70 19.39
CA GLU A 218 4.88 6.11 18.96
C GLU A 218 4.53 5.59 17.57
N TYR A 219 5.43 5.78 16.61
CA TYR A 219 5.19 5.45 15.20
C TYR A 219 5.58 4.01 14.86
N PHE A 220 6.73 3.52 15.34
CA PHE A 220 7.26 2.20 14.98
C PHE A 220 7.00 1.13 16.05
N LYS A 221 6.42 1.49 17.20
CA LYS A 221 6.04 0.57 18.28
C LYS A 221 7.21 -0.26 18.81
N SER A 222 8.42 0.28 18.68
CA SER A 222 9.67 -0.36 19.08
C SER A 222 10.72 0.72 19.32
N THR A 223 11.54 0.51 20.35
CA THR A 223 12.68 1.38 20.69
C THR A 223 14.02 0.66 20.57
N THR A 224 14.05 -0.51 19.92
CA THR A 224 15.29 -1.28 19.79
C THR A 224 16.29 -0.55 18.90
N SER A 225 17.59 -0.73 19.16
CA SER A 225 18.64 -0.18 18.31
C SER A 225 18.52 -0.66 16.86
N ALA A 226 18.07 -1.91 16.64
CA ALA A 226 17.81 -2.44 15.31
C ALA A 226 16.73 -1.63 14.57
N THR A 227 15.56 -1.40 15.20
CA THR A 227 14.51 -0.56 14.63
C THR A 227 15.01 0.86 14.35
N ALA A 228 15.69 1.49 15.32
CA ALA A 228 16.24 2.84 15.17
C ALA A 228 17.19 2.95 13.97
N THR A 229 18.13 1.99 13.83
CA THR A 229 19.08 1.95 12.70
C THR A 229 18.38 1.69 11.37
N THR A 230 17.36 0.82 11.32
CA THR A 230 16.56 0.62 10.10
C THR A 230 15.88 1.91 9.69
N VAL A 231 15.18 2.57 10.61
CA VAL A 231 14.44 3.81 10.34
C VAL A 231 15.39 4.93 9.90
N GLN A 232 16.52 5.09 10.58
CA GLN A 232 17.57 6.04 10.18
C GLN A 232 18.09 5.76 8.76
N THR A 233 18.35 4.49 8.43
CA THR A 233 18.86 4.09 7.11
C THR A 233 17.86 4.45 6.01
N VAL A 234 16.57 4.19 6.22
CA VAL A 234 15.52 4.56 5.27
C VAL A 234 15.47 6.06 5.05
N PHE A 235 15.45 6.86 6.12
CA PHE A 235 15.44 8.31 6.00
C PHE A 235 16.70 8.87 5.32
N ASN A 236 17.88 8.29 5.55
CA ASN A 236 19.10 8.68 4.83
C ASN A 236 19.01 8.41 3.33
N ARG A 237 18.39 7.28 2.94
CA ARG A 237 18.14 6.97 1.52
C ARG A 237 17.10 7.93 0.91
N VAL A 238 16.01 8.21 1.63
CA VAL A 238 15.04 9.24 1.23
C VAL A 238 15.72 10.60 1.04
N ALA A 239 16.54 11.05 1.99
CA ALA A 239 17.25 12.32 1.89
C ALA A 239 18.19 12.38 0.68
N THR A 240 18.79 11.24 0.31
CA THR A 240 19.61 11.10 -0.89
C THR A 240 18.78 11.22 -2.16
N GLN A 241 17.64 10.52 -2.26
CA GLN A 241 16.75 10.60 -3.42
C GLN A 241 16.12 11.99 -3.57
N CYS A 242 15.65 12.60 -2.48
CA CYS A 242 15.11 13.96 -2.49
C CYS A 242 16.17 15.04 -2.74
N GLY A 243 17.46 14.73 -2.53
CA GLY A 243 18.58 15.67 -2.66
C GLY A 243 19.00 15.97 -4.10
N SER A 244 18.42 15.30 -5.11
CA SER A 244 18.71 15.55 -6.51
C SER A 244 17.42 15.63 -7.34
N SER A 245 17.42 16.55 -8.31
CA SER A 245 16.36 16.66 -9.33
C SER A 245 16.84 16.34 -10.74
N THR A 246 18.11 15.95 -10.90
CA THR A 246 18.76 15.73 -12.21
C THR A 246 19.61 14.46 -12.26
N SER A 247 19.71 13.73 -11.15
CA SER A 247 20.46 12.49 -11.03
C SER A 247 19.75 11.57 -10.02
N GLY A 248 20.10 10.28 -10.03
CA GLY A 248 19.40 9.26 -9.25
C GLY A 248 18.75 8.23 -10.15
N ASN A 249 18.15 7.22 -9.51
CA ASN A 249 17.62 6.04 -10.20
C ASN A 249 16.10 6.11 -10.39
N SER A 250 15.44 7.15 -9.88
CA SER A 250 14.00 7.38 -10.06
C SER A 250 13.71 8.46 -11.10
N ARG A 251 12.53 8.33 -11.73
CA ARG A 251 11.96 9.32 -12.66
C ARG A 251 10.76 9.97 -12.00
N TYR A 252 10.70 11.29 -12.03
CA TYR A 252 9.63 12.06 -11.42
C TYR A 252 8.81 12.77 -12.50
N TYR A 253 7.48 12.68 -12.42
CA TYR A 253 6.55 13.30 -13.36
C TYR A 253 5.54 14.19 -12.64
N CYS A 254 5.00 15.19 -13.35
CA CYS A 254 3.97 16.11 -12.88
C CYS A 254 2.64 15.93 -13.62
N THR A 255 2.55 14.86 -14.41
CA THR A 255 1.41 14.46 -15.23
C THR A 255 1.24 12.95 -15.09
N ASP A 256 -0.01 12.51 -15.08
CA ASP A 256 -0.36 11.10 -14.96
C ASP A 256 0.10 10.34 -16.21
N ILE A 257 0.95 9.32 -16.00
CA ILE A 257 1.50 8.50 -17.09
C ILE A 257 0.89 7.09 -17.13
N LEU A 258 0.08 6.71 -16.13
CA LEU A 258 -0.54 5.38 -16.02
C LEU A 258 -2.06 5.43 -15.86
N GLY A 259 -2.67 6.61 -15.82
CA GLY A 259 -4.11 6.76 -15.59
C GLY A 259 -4.50 6.54 -14.13
N ALA A 260 -3.56 6.66 -13.19
CA ALA A 260 -3.76 6.36 -11.77
C ALA A 260 -4.17 7.57 -10.93
N CYS A 261 -4.12 8.79 -11.49
CA CYS A 261 -4.52 10.01 -10.80
C CYS A 261 -6.05 10.18 -10.84
N SER A 262 -6.74 9.44 -9.98
CA SER A 262 -8.18 9.54 -9.76
C SER A 262 -8.53 10.51 -8.62
N SER A 263 -9.83 10.65 -8.31
CA SER A 263 -10.29 11.50 -7.21
C SER A 263 -9.68 11.05 -5.87
N GLY A 264 -9.17 12.00 -5.10
CA GLY A 264 -8.52 11.75 -3.82
C GLY A 264 -7.06 11.31 -3.91
N VAL A 265 -6.52 10.94 -5.09
CA VAL A 265 -5.11 10.55 -5.21
C VAL A 265 -4.22 11.79 -5.26
N LEU A 266 -3.28 11.89 -4.32
CA LEU A 266 -2.28 12.96 -4.23
C LEU A 266 -1.06 12.64 -5.11
N ALA A 267 -0.54 11.43 -5.04
CA ALA A 267 0.61 10.99 -5.81
C ALA A 267 0.60 9.47 -5.94
N TYR A 268 1.49 8.94 -6.79
CA TYR A 268 1.75 7.51 -6.83
C TYR A 268 3.20 7.20 -7.20
N THR A 269 3.64 5.99 -6.81
CA THR A 269 4.92 5.40 -7.20
C THR A 269 4.68 4.08 -7.90
N TYR A 270 5.39 3.84 -9.00
CA TYR A 270 5.49 2.55 -9.66
C TYR A 270 6.87 1.95 -9.35
N PRO A 271 7.01 1.11 -8.30
CA PRO A 271 8.31 0.68 -7.81
C PRO A 271 9.11 -0.14 -8.84
N SER A 272 8.42 -0.96 -9.65
CA SER A 272 9.04 -1.83 -10.66
C SER A 272 9.81 -1.07 -11.73
N THR A 273 9.44 0.18 -12.02
CA THR A 273 10.14 1.06 -12.98
C THR A 273 10.78 2.28 -12.32
N SER A 274 10.73 2.39 -10.99
CA SER A 274 11.22 3.54 -10.22
C SER A 274 10.63 4.88 -10.69
N GLN A 275 9.35 4.90 -11.02
CA GLN A 275 8.64 6.10 -11.48
C GLN A 275 7.77 6.66 -10.37
N MET A 276 7.73 7.98 -10.23
CA MET A 276 6.90 8.68 -9.25
C MET A 276 6.14 9.80 -9.95
N VAL A 277 4.90 10.03 -9.54
CA VAL A 277 4.02 11.01 -10.17
C VAL A 277 3.29 11.81 -9.11
N ASN A 278 3.34 13.13 -9.25
CA ASN A 278 2.42 14.02 -8.54
C ASN A 278 1.13 14.16 -9.34
N CYS A 279 0.01 13.77 -8.74
CA CYS A 279 -1.31 13.94 -9.33
C CYS A 279 -1.80 15.39 -9.24
N PRO A 280 -2.84 15.80 -9.99
CA PRO A 280 -3.32 17.18 -9.96
C PRO A 280 -3.63 17.69 -8.55
N LEU A 281 -4.19 16.85 -7.67
CA LEU A 281 -4.55 17.20 -6.30
C LEU A 281 -3.33 17.54 -5.42
N PHE A 282 -2.14 17.02 -5.70
CA PHE A 282 -0.91 17.44 -5.04
C PHE A 282 -0.63 18.93 -5.21
N PHE A 283 -0.91 19.46 -6.41
CA PHE A 283 -0.62 20.86 -6.74
C PHE A 283 -1.72 21.81 -6.27
N THR A 284 -2.98 21.35 -6.26
CA THR A 284 -4.14 22.20 -5.98
C THR A 284 -4.68 22.05 -4.56
N GLY A 285 -4.50 20.89 -3.93
CA GLY A 285 -5.08 20.56 -2.63
C GLY A 285 -4.08 20.55 -1.47
N LEU A 286 -2.77 20.55 -1.74
CA LEU A 286 -1.75 20.50 -0.69
C LEU A 286 -0.99 21.82 -0.53
N THR A 287 -0.70 22.16 0.72
CA THR A 287 0.28 23.20 1.05
C THR A 287 1.71 22.67 0.85
N ALA A 288 2.69 23.57 0.77
CA ALA A 288 4.09 23.17 0.55
C ALA A 288 4.66 22.37 1.74
N LEU A 289 4.32 22.77 2.96
CA LEU A 289 4.75 22.16 4.22
C LEU A 289 3.86 22.67 5.36
N SER A 290 3.28 21.78 6.16
CA SER A 290 2.30 22.11 7.20
C SER A 290 2.88 21.96 8.62
N ARG A 291 2.49 22.87 9.51
CA ARG A 291 2.75 22.81 10.96
C ARG A 291 1.62 22.16 11.74
N THR A 292 0.50 21.82 11.09
CA THR A 292 -0.62 21.13 11.73
C THR A 292 -0.26 19.66 11.90
N CYS A 293 -0.38 19.12 13.12
CA CYS A 293 -0.07 17.72 13.39
C CYS A 293 -0.78 16.76 12.45
N HIS A 294 0.00 15.84 11.89
CA HIS A 294 -0.43 14.76 11.01
C HIS A 294 -1.08 15.21 9.69
N ALA A 295 -1.02 16.51 9.37
CA ALA A 295 -1.51 17.03 8.11
C ALA A 295 -0.68 16.52 6.92
N GLN A 296 -1.35 16.37 5.78
CA GLN A 296 -0.71 16.05 4.52
C GLN A 296 -0.26 17.34 3.83
N ASP A 297 0.94 17.32 3.26
CA ASP A 297 1.49 18.41 2.48
C ASP A 297 2.37 17.87 1.35
N GLN A 298 2.86 18.76 0.50
CA GLN A 298 3.66 18.38 -0.66
C GLN A 298 4.98 17.69 -0.25
N ALA A 299 5.67 18.18 0.78
CA ALA A 299 6.95 17.63 1.22
C ALA A 299 6.82 16.20 1.77
N THR A 300 5.80 15.98 2.61
CA THR A 300 5.48 14.69 3.22
C THR A 300 4.90 13.71 2.21
N THR A 301 4.16 14.19 1.21
CA THR A 301 3.73 13.36 0.07
C THR A 301 4.91 12.87 -0.75
N VAL A 302 5.86 13.75 -1.10
CA VAL A 302 7.10 13.32 -1.77
C VAL A 302 7.86 12.31 -0.91
N LEU A 303 7.96 12.55 0.40
CA LEU A 303 8.64 11.64 1.32
C LEU A 303 8.00 10.24 1.32
N HIS A 304 6.68 10.18 1.43
CA HIS A 304 5.90 8.94 1.39
C HIS A 304 6.25 8.14 0.13
N GLU A 305 6.12 8.78 -1.03
CA GLU A 305 6.38 8.13 -2.32
C GLU A 305 7.82 7.63 -2.46
N MET A 306 8.80 8.38 -1.93
CA MET A 306 10.20 7.94 -1.94
C MET A 306 10.41 6.64 -1.16
N THR A 307 9.61 6.35 -0.13
CA THR A 307 9.75 5.10 0.63
C THR A 307 9.33 3.86 -0.16
N HIS A 308 8.42 4.01 -1.13
CA HIS A 308 7.97 2.91 -2.00
C HIS A 308 9.03 2.47 -3.00
N LEU A 309 9.99 3.34 -3.34
CA LEU A 309 11.10 2.97 -4.20
C LEU A 309 11.88 1.80 -3.58
N THR A 310 12.11 0.75 -4.38
CA THR A 310 12.80 -0.48 -3.93
C THR A 310 14.23 -0.20 -3.47
N GLN A 311 14.91 0.75 -4.12
CA GLN A 311 16.24 1.24 -3.72
C GLN A 311 16.25 2.01 -2.39
N VAL A 312 15.09 2.44 -1.89
CA VAL A 312 14.95 3.10 -0.58
C VAL A 312 14.57 2.06 0.47
N LYS A 313 13.35 1.53 0.38
CA LYS A 313 12.84 0.50 1.30
C LYS A 313 11.86 -0.47 0.65
N GLY A 314 11.06 -0.01 -0.32
CA GLY A 314 9.95 -0.80 -0.87
C GLY A 314 8.82 -0.95 0.14
N THR A 315 8.40 0.15 0.79
CA THR A 315 7.26 0.13 1.71
C THR A 315 5.95 -0.23 0.99
N SER A 316 4.99 -0.72 1.77
CA SER A 316 3.59 -0.94 1.38
C SER A 316 2.69 0.13 2.02
N ASP A 317 1.42 0.15 1.60
CA ASP A 317 0.35 0.97 2.17
C ASP A 317 -0.71 0.15 2.91
N TYR A 318 -0.68 -1.18 2.79
CA TYR A 318 -1.62 -2.10 3.45
C TYR A 318 -3.12 -1.72 3.30
N GLY A 319 -3.47 -0.96 2.25
CA GLY A 319 -4.84 -0.51 1.99
C GLY A 319 -5.34 0.63 2.89
N GLY A 320 -4.48 1.34 3.62
CA GLY A 320 -4.93 2.43 4.50
C GLY A 320 -3.91 3.54 4.73
N TYR A 321 -4.41 4.67 5.25
CA TYR A 321 -3.64 5.91 5.35
C TYR A 321 -3.97 6.70 6.62
N GLY A 322 -3.05 7.58 7.02
CA GLY A 322 -3.25 8.49 8.15
C GLY A 322 -2.92 7.90 9.51
N TYR A 323 -2.95 8.77 10.52
CA TYR A 323 -2.44 8.47 11.87
C TYR A 323 -3.22 7.34 12.57
N ASN A 324 -4.55 7.33 12.46
CA ASN A 324 -5.36 6.27 13.05
C ASN A 324 -5.06 4.90 12.43
N PHE A 325 -4.82 4.85 11.11
CA PHE A 325 -4.44 3.62 10.44
C PHE A 325 -3.06 3.12 10.91
N VAL A 326 -2.04 3.98 10.91
CA VAL A 326 -0.69 3.64 11.42
C VAL A 326 -0.73 3.17 12.88
N ARG A 327 -1.63 3.72 13.70
CA ARG A 327 -1.84 3.25 15.08
C ARG A 327 -2.49 1.87 15.16
N SER A 328 -3.20 1.41 14.15
CA SER A 328 -3.83 0.08 14.13
C SER A 328 -2.84 -1.05 13.78
N LEU A 329 -1.76 -0.75 13.06
CA LEU A 329 -0.82 -1.72 12.51
C LEU A 329 0.16 -2.31 13.55
N SER A 330 0.69 -3.51 13.32
CA SER A 330 1.77 -4.07 14.14
C SER A 330 3.10 -3.30 13.98
N SER A 331 4.07 -3.51 14.88
CA SER A 331 5.42 -2.93 14.74
C SER A 331 6.10 -3.33 13.42
N ALA A 332 5.95 -4.60 13.01
CA ALA A 332 6.51 -5.11 11.76
C ALA A 332 5.87 -4.47 10.52
N GLN A 333 4.55 -4.29 10.53
CA GLN A 333 3.84 -3.56 9.46
C GLN A 333 4.26 -2.08 9.45
N ASN A 334 4.37 -1.42 10.60
CA ASN A 334 4.78 -0.02 10.68
C ASN A 334 6.19 0.22 10.14
N LEU A 335 7.12 -0.72 10.34
CA LEU A 335 8.46 -0.63 9.76
C LEU A 335 8.45 -0.72 8.22
N ASN A 336 7.38 -1.26 7.64
CA ASN A 336 7.18 -1.42 6.20
C ASN A 336 6.08 -0.53 5.62
N HIS A 337 5.48 0.38 6.40
CA HIS A 337 4.38 1.23 5.95
C HIS A 337 4.86 2.65 5.62
N ALA A 338 4.51 3.17 4.44
CA ALA A 338 4.99 4.49 3.98
C ALA A 338 4.57 5.65 4.90
N ASP A 339 3.29 5.72 5.30
CA ASP A 339 2.84 6.76 6.25
C ASP A 339 3.50 6.73 7.62
N THR A 340 4.00 5.60 8.10
CA THR A 340 4.70 5.58 9.38
C THR A 340 5.94 6.48 9.32
N TYR A 341 6.71 6.41 8.24
CA TYR A 341 7.87 7.29 8.02
C TYR A 341 7.42 8.75 7.82
N THR A 342 6.37 8.95 7.04
CA THR A 342 5.84 10.28 6.71
C THR A 342 5.33 11.01 7.95
N LEU A 343 4.48 10.35 8.74
CA LEU A 343 3.92 10.93 9.95
C LEU A 343 4.97 11.10 11.05
N PHE A 344 5.95 10.20 11.16
CA PHE A 344 7.10 10.38 12.05
C PHE A 344 7.87 11.67 11.72
N ALA A 345 8.20 11.89 10.44
CA ALA A 345 8.90 13.09 10.01
C ALA A 345 8.05 14.36 10.16
N GLN A 346 6.75 14.26 9.87
CA GLN A 346 5.80 15.37 9.96
C GLN A 346 5.60 15.81 11.41
N ALA A 347 5.42 14.87 12.34
CA ALA A 347 5.23 15.15 13.76
C ALA A 347 6.43 15.89 14.35
N LEU A 348 7.65 15.44 14.03
CA LEU A 348 8.88 16.12 14.42
C LEU A 348 8.94 17.58 13.92
N TYR A 349 8.49 17.84 12.69
CA TYR A 349 8.45 19.19 12.13
C TYR A 349 7.36 20.07 12.76
N ALA A 350 6.19 19.50 12.99
CA ALA A 350 5.04 20.16 13.59
C ALA A 350 5.21 20.42 15.10
N GLY A 351 6.12 19.69 15.77
CA GLY A 351 6.32 19.80 17.22
C GLY A 351 5.30 19.02 18.03
N CYS A 352 4.82 17.92 17.46
CA CYS A 352 4.04 16.88 18.12
C CYS A 352 4.69 15.52 17.83
#